data_AF-A0A1J5Q7A3-F1
#
_entry.id   AF-A0A1J5Q7A3-F1
#
_cell.length_a   1.000
_cell.length_b   1.000
_cell.length_c   1.000
_cell.angle_alpha   90.00
_cell.angle_beta   90.00
_cell.angle_gamma   90.00
#
_symmetry.space_group_name_H-M   'P 1'
#
loop_
_entity.id
_entity.type
_entity.pdbx_description
1 polymer ?
#
loop_
_entity_poly.entity_id
_entity_poly.type
_entity_poly.pdbx_seq_one_letter_code
_entity_poly.pdbx_strand_id
1 'polypeptide(L)'
;MKFQRELRLLSSGSTMDLPDAEIEARFKRLRKFIALLRATDRDGKPASSRDFYLDVRKHVVITAVALDDAGIERASYASLGGKSGGETQELIAFIVGAALRYQLGDADSTQPRFAPVFLDEGFVKSDAEFAGRAVSAWQGLGFQLIIGAPLDKVTALEPYMDKVLAITKSGNGFSHISELTVQVA
;
A
#
# COMPACT_ATOMS: atom_id res chain seq x y z
N MET A 1 19.55 -0.43 -6.62
CA MET A 1 20.56 -1.50 -6.44
C MET A 1 22.01 -1.00 -6.36
N LYS A 2 22.57 -0.25 -7.33
CA LYS A 2 24.00 0.13 -7.35
C LYS A 2 24.45 0.99 -6.15
N PHE A 3 23.66 2.01 -5.78
CA PHE A 3 23.95 2.90 -4.65
C PHE A 3 24.04 2.18 -3.30
N GLN A 4 23.05 1.36 -2.94
CA GLN A 4 23.03 0.64 -1.67
C GLN A 4 24.18 -0.38 -1.55
N ARG A 5 24.52 -1.06 -2.65
CA ARG A 5 25.67 -1.97 -2.68
C ARG A 5 26.97 -1.21 -2.42
N GLU A 6 27.13 -0.04 -3.03
CA GLU A 6 28.30 0.82 -2.82
C GLU A 6 28.37 1.40 -1.41
N LEU A 7 27.23 1.83 -0.85
CA LEU A 7 27.13 2.26 0.55
C LEU A 7 27.56 1.16 1.52
N ARG A 8 27.05 -0.07 1.33
CA ARG A 8 27.44 -1.23 2.15
C ARG A 8 28.92 -1.53 2.02
N LEU A 9 29.48 -1.53 0.82
CA LEU A 9 30.92 -1.76 0.61
C LEU A 9 31.78 -0.70 1.30
N LEU A 10 31.36 0.57 1.26
CA LEU A 10 32.10 1.67 1.91
C LEU A 10 31.96 1.63 3.44
N SER A 11 30.82 1.17 3.98
CA SER A 11 30.56 1.09 5.42
C SER A 11 31.09 -0.20 6.08
N SER A 12 31.30 -1.28 5.33
CA SER A 12 31.58 -2.63 5.87
C SER A 12 33.07 -2.99 6.06
N GLY A 13 33.95 -2.03 6.37
CA GLY A 13 35.37 -2.35 6.58
C GLY A 13 36.06 -1.49 7.65
N SER A 14 36.80 -2.12 8.55
CA SER A 14 37.79 -1.44 9.41
C SER A 14 38.94 -0.92 8.54
N THR A 15 39.39 0.31 8.78
CA THR A 15 40.55 0.92 8.10
C THR A 15 41.86 0.67 8.83
N MET A 16 41.84 -0.10 9.93
CA MET A 16 42.97 -0.13 10.87
C MET A 16 44.22 -0.87 10.37
N ASP A 17 44.10 -1.75 9.37
CA ASP A 17 45.22 -2.61 8.90
C ASP A 17 45.45 -2.58 7.38
N LEU A 18 44.97 -1.54 6.68
CA LEU A 18 45.11 -1.46 5.21
C LEU A 18 46.40 -0.72 4.80
N PRO A 19 47.08 -1.14 3.72
CA PRO A 19 48.18 -0.38 3.13
C PRO A 19 47.75 1.03 2.69
N ASP A 20 48.66 2.01 2.73
CA ASP A 20 48.39 3.41 2.39
C ASP A 20 47.72 3.59 1.01
N ALA A 21 48.14 2.81 0.01
CA ALA A 21 47.56 2.85 -1.34
C ALA A 21 46.08 2.42 -1.35
N GLU A 22 45.70 1.44 -0.53
CA GLU A 22 44.32 0.97 -0.40
C GLU A 22 43.47 1.96 0.40
N ILE A 23 44.05 2.59 1.42
CA ILE A 23 43.42 3.69 2.16
C ILE A 23 43.11 4.85 1.21
N GLU A 24 44.06 5.26 0.37
CA GLU A 24 43.87 6.34 -0.60
C GLU A 24 42.80 6.01 -1.65
N ALA A 25 42.83 4.79 -2.18
CA ALA A 25 41.81 4.32 -3.12
C ALA A 25 40.40 4.34 -2.48
N ARG A 26 40.29 3.90 -1.23
CA ARG A 26 39.03 3.92 -0.47
C ARG A 26 38.57 5.35 -0.19
N PHE A 27 39.47 6.26 0.20
CA PHE A 27 39.16 7.67 0.39
C PHE A 27 38.64 8.32 -0.90
N LYS A 28 39.30 8.11 -2.04
CA LYS A 28 38.85 8.61 -3.36
C LYS A 28 37.45 8.10 -3.69
N ARG A 29 37.15 6.85 -3.37
CA ARG A 29 35.82 6.25 -3.59
C ARG A 29 34.75 6.85 -2.68
N LEU A 30 35.05 7.04 -1.39
CA LEU A 30 34.17 7.70 -0.42
C LEU A 30 33.90 9.15 -0.80
N ARG A 31 34.93 9.89 -1.24
CA ARG A 31 34.80 11.28 -1.70
C ARG A 31 33.86 11.39 -2.90
N LYS A 32 33.99 10.50 -3.89
CA LYS A 32 33.06 10.44 -5.03
C LYS A 32 31.63 10.13 -4.58
N PHE A 33 31.47 9.20 -3.65
CA PHE A 33 30.16 8.84 -3.10
C PHE A 33 29.50 10.01 -2.35
N ILE A 34 30.23 10.72 -1.48
CA ILE A 34 29.74 11.90 -0.76
C ILE A 34 29.39 13.04 -1.73
N ALA A 35 30.13 13.20 -2.83
CA ALA A 35 29.81 14.20 -3.85
C ALA A 35 28.43 13.98 -4.49
N LEU A 36 27.99 12.72 -4.66
CA LEU A 36 26.64 12.40 -5.14
C LEU A 36 25.55 12.86 -4.16
N LEU A 37 25.82 12.77 -2.85
CA LEU A 37 24.89 13.21 -1.80
C LEU A 37 24.85 14.74 -1.63
N ARG A 38 25.92 15.43 -2.03
CA ARG A 38 26.05 16.89 -1.94
C ARG A 38 25.71 17.62 -3.23
N ALA A 39 25.37 16.89 -4.29
CA ALA A 39 25.08 17.46 -5.59
C ALA A 39 23.96 18.52 -5.50
N THR A 40 24.22 19.66 -6.12
CA THR A 40 23.25 20.75 -6.29
C THR A 40 22.90 20.90 -7.76
N ASP A 41 21.71 21.43 -8.04
CA ASP A 41 21.32 21.84 -9.39
C ASP A 41 22.01 23.15 -9.80
N ARG A 42 21.65 23.67 -10.98
CA ARG A 42 22.21 24.90 -11.55
C ARG A 42 21.92 26.15 -10.72
N ASP A 43 20.89 26.10 -9.87
CA ASP A 43 20.46 27.21 -9.01
C ASP A 43 21.01 27.08 -7.58
N GLY A 44 21.92 26.13 -7.33
CA GLY A 44 22.51 25.87 -6.02
C GLY A 44 21.57 25.17 -5.04
N LYS A 45 20.40 24.70 -5.48
CA LYS A 45 19.47 23.93 -4.66
C LYS A 45 19.90 22.45 -4.63
N PRO A 46 19.52 21.68 -3.60
CA PRO A 46 19.80 20.26 -3.57
C PRO A 46 19.25 19.59 -4.84
N ALA A 47 20.09 18.85 -5.58
CA ALA A 47 19.66 18.20 -6.81
C ALA A 47 18.56 17.18 -6.49
N SER A 48 17.57 17.00 -7.38
CA SER A 48 16.49 16.00 -7.19
C SER A 48 17.01 14.57 -6.96
N SER A 49 18.19 14.26 -7.51
CA SER A 49 18.91 13.01 -7.28
C SER A 49 19.32 12.82 -5.81
N ARG A 50 19.57 13.90 -5.06
CA ARG A 50 19.90 13.83 -3.62
C ARG A 50 18.73 13.26 -2.82
N ASP A 51 17.50 13.68 -3.12
CA ASP A 51 16.30 13.15 -2.47
C ASP A 51 16.08 11.69 -2.82
N PHE A 52 16.58 11.21 -3.97
CA PHE A 52 16.59 9.78 -4.25
C PHE A 52 17.55 9.03 -3.33
N TYR A 53 18.73 9.58 -3.05
CA TYR A 53 19.74 8.91 -2.23
C TYR A 53 19.49 8.97 -0.71
N LEU A 54 18.91 10.06 -0.22
CA LEU A 54 18.70 10.29 1.22
C LEU A 54 17.33 9.81 1.72
N ASP A 55 16.33 9.71 0.85
CA ASP A 55 15.02 9.19 1.25
C ASP A 55 15.06 7.66 1.33
N VAL A 56 15.24 7.14 2.55
CA VAL A 56 15.27 5.70 2.85
C VAL A 56 14.02 4.96 2.33
N ARG A 57 12.88 5.64 2.19
CA ARG A 57 11.64 5.01 1.69
C ARG A 57 11.77 4.58 0.23
N LYS A 58 12.57 5.30 -0.58
CA LYS A 58 12.87 4.94 -1.98
C LYS A 58 13.82 3.75 -2.10
N HIS A 59 14.37 3.28 -0.98
CA HIS A 59 15.31 2.18 -0.88
C HIS A 59 14.70 0.92 -0.27
N VAL A 60 13.47 1.01 0.24
CA VAL A 60 12.71 -0.14 0.76
C VAL A 60 11.96 -0.80 -0.40
N VAL A 61 12.11 -2.11 -0.50
CA VAL A 61 11.30 -2.95 -1.39
C VAL A 61 10.43 -3.81 -0.51
N ILE A 62 9.11 -3.68 -0.65
CA ILE A 62 8.14 -4.52 0.03
C ILE A 62 7.63 -5.52 -1.00
N THR A 63 7.63 -6.80 -0.63
CA THR A 63 7.05 -7.87 -1.42
C THR A 63 5.99 -8.56 -0.57
N ALA A 64 4.79 -8.72 -1.11
CA ALA A 64 3.78 -9.58 -0.50
C ALA A 64 3.83 -10.95 -1.15
N VAL A 65 3.56 -12.00 -0.38
CA VAL A 65 3.47 -13.37 -0.88
C VAL A 65 2.13 -13.95 -0.40
N ALA A 66 1.31 -14.41 -1.34
CA ALA A 66 0.10 -15.17 -1.06
C ALA A 66 0.46 -16.66 -0.96
N LEU A 67 0.06 -17.27 0.14
CA LEU A 67 0.22 -18.70 0.41
C LEU A 67 -1.13 -19.40 0.27
N ASP A 68 -1.12 -20.66 -0.13
CA ASP A 68 -2.29 -21.54 -0.03
C ASP A 68 -2.43 -22.14 1.38
N ASP A 69 -3.48 -22.95 1.60
CA ASP A 69 -3.76 -23.60 2.89
C ASP A 69 -2.66 -24.60 3.32
N ALA A 70 -1.83 -25.05 2.38
CA ALA A 70 -0.68 -25.92 2.63
C ALA A 70 0.62 -25.13 2.89
N GLY A 71 0.56 -23.78 2.86
CA GLY A 71 1.70 -22.90 3.04
C GLY A 71 2.59 -22.78 1.79
N ILE A 72 2.12 -23.24 0.63
CA ILE A 72 2.86 -23.14 -0.64
C ILE A 72 2.60 -21.77 -1.27
N GLU A 73 3.65 -21.16 -1.80
CA GLU A 73 3.56 -19.89 -2.50
C GLU A 73 2.69 -20.01 -3.76
N ARG A 74 1.53 -19.36 -3.72
CA ARG A 74 0.60 -19.24 -4.84
C ARG A 74 0.98 -18.07 -5.74
N ALA A 75 1.41 -16.96 -5.14
CA ALA A 75 1.79 -15.75 -5.87
C ALA A 75 2.72 -14.86 -5.04
N SER A 76 3.71 -14.26 -5.70
CA SER A 76 4.49 -13.14 -5.16
C SER A 76 4.15 -11.83 -5.87
N TYR A 77 4.15 -10.75 -5.08
CA TYR A 77 3.83 -9.38 -5.47
C TYR A 77 4.99 -8.45 -5.13
N ALA A 78 5.97 -8.38 -6.03
CA ALA A 78 7.21 -7.61 -5.82
C ALA A 78 7.15 -6.17 -6.36
N SER A 79 6.17 -5.85 -7.22
CA SER A 79 5.93 -4.47 -7.70
C SER A 79 4.52 -4.34 -8.28
N LEU A 80 3.91 -3.16 -8.12
CA LEU A 80 2.64 -2.79 -8.75
C LEU A 80 2.71 -2.71 -10.30
N GLY A 81 3.88 -2.94 -10.91
CA GLY A 81 4.14 -2.64 -12.32
C GLY A 81 4.10 -3.82 -13.30
N GLY A 82 3.72 -5.03 -12.89
CA GLY A 82 3.97 -6.23 -13.72
C GLY A 82 2.89 -7.31 -13.80
N LYS A 83 1.68 -7.13 -13.27
CA LYS A 83 0.63 -8.18 -13.25
C LYS A 83 -0.75 -7.67 -13.70
N SER A 84 -1.66 -8.63 -13.94
CA SER A 84 -3.06 -8.41 -14.33
C SER A 84 -3.77 -7.38 -13.44
N GLY A 85 -4.65 -6.58 -14.04
CA GLY A 85 -5.33 -5.46 -13.36
C GLY A 85 -6.15 -5.86 -12.12
N GLY A 86 -6.64 -7.10 -12.05
CA GLY A 86 -7.40 -7.61 -10.89
C GLY A 86 -6.53 -7.95 -9.67
N GLU A 87 -5.42 -8.68 -9.87
CA GLU A 87 -4.51 -9.07 -8.77
C GLU A 87 -3.79 -7.86 -8.15
N THR A 88 -3.51 -6.84 -8.96
CA THR A 88 -2.88 -5.59 -8.50
C THR A 88 -3.83 -4.79 -7.62
N GLN A 89 -5.15 -4.86 -7.86
CA GLN A 89 -6.15 -4.16 -7.04
C GLN A 89 -6.30 -4.78 -5.64
N GLU A 90 -6.09 -6.10 -5.48
CA GLU A 90 -6.34 -6.81 -4.21
C GLU A 90 -5.32 -6.38 -3.17
N LEU A 91 -4.06 -6.35 -3.62
CA LEU A 91 -2.95 -5.89 -2.81
C LEU A 91 -3.07 -4.40 -2.47
N ILE A 92 -3.55 -3.56 -3.40
CA ILE A 92 -3.74 -2.13 -3.12
C ILE A 92 -4.80 -1.93 -2.04
N ALA A 93 -5.96 -2.58 -2.15
CA ALA A 93 -7.02 -2.44 -1.15
C ALA A 93 -6.55 -2.89 0.23
N PHE A 94 -5.82 -4.01 0.31
CA PHE A 94 -5.26 -4.49 1.57
C PHE A 94 -4.21 -3.53 2.15
N ILE A 95 -3.26 -3.06 1.32
CA ILE A 95 -2.22 -2.12 1.74
C ILE A 95 -2.84 -0.81 2.23
N VAL A 96 -3.86 -0.29 1.53
CA VAL A 96 -4.55 0.93 1.92
C VAL A 96 -5.27 0.74 3.26
N GLY A 97 -6.02 -0.35 3.43
CA GLY A 97 -6.67 -0.68 4.70
C GLY A 97 -5.66 -0.76 5.86
N ALA A 98 -4.57 -1.51 5.67
CA ALA A 98 -3.52 -1.65 6.68
C ALA A 98 -2.83 -0.31 7.01
N ALA A 99 -2.54 0.52 6.00
CA ALA A 99 -1.95 1.84 6.19
C ALA A 99 -2.89 2.78 6.94
N LEU A 100 -4.19 2.78 6.61
CA LEU A 100 -5.20 3.53 7.36
C LEU A 100 -5.27 3.06 8.80
N ARG A 101 -5.20 1.73 9.04
CA ARG A 101 -5.25 1.19 10.40
C ARG A 101 -4.04 1.62 11.22
N TYR A 102 -2.88 1.67 10.60
CA TYR A 102 -1.65 2.17 11.21
C TYR A 102 -1.73 3.68 11.52
N GLN A 103 -2.32 4.48 10.62
CA GLN A 103 -2.36 5.93 10.76
C GLN A 103 -3.50 6.43 11.67
N LEU A 104 -4.64 5.73 11.70
CA LEU A 104 -5.85 6.10 12.44
C LEU A 104 -6.05 5.26 13.71
N GLY A 105 -5.17 4.31 13.94
CA GLY A 105 -5.15 3.46 15.12
C GLY A 105 -4.34 4.06 16.25
N ASP A 106 -4.79 3.86 17.48
CA ASP A 106 -3.88 3.88 18.63
C ASP A 106 -3.18 2.52 18.69
N ALA A 107 -1.87 2.52 18.93
CA ALA A 107 -1.04 1.31 18.94
C ALA A 107 -1.54 0.24 19.93
N ASP A 108 -2.22 0.67 20.99
CA ASP A 108 -2.69 -0.19 22.09
C ASP A 108 -4.18 -0.57 21.98
N SER A 109 -4.91 -0.05 20.99
CA SER A 109 -6.34 -0.35 20.80
C SER A 109 -6.56 -1.39 19.72
N THR A 110 -7.43 -2.37 19.98
CA THR A 110 -7.85 -3.38 18.99
C THR A 110 -8.74 -2.80 17.90
N GLN A 111 -9.41 -1.66 18.16
CA GLN A 111 -10.23 -0.95 17.18
C GLN A 111 -9.58 0.39 16.76
N PRO A 112 -9.70 0.78 15.48
CA PRO A 112 -9.26 2.09 15.03
C PRO A 112 -10.10 3.19 15.70
N ARG A 113 -9.47 4.32 16.04
CA ARG A 113 -10.17 5.49 16.60
C ARG A 113 -11.22 6.04 15.62
N PHE A 114 -10.95 5.89 14.33
CA PHE A 114 -11.85 6.22 13.24
C PHE A 114 -12.13 4.96 12.42
N ALA A 115 -13.19 4.24 12.81
CA ALA A 115 -13.63 3.01 12.14
C ALA A 115 -14.43 3.24 10.84
N PRO A 116 -15.30 4.26 10.71
CA PRO A 116 -16.08 4.43 9.48
C PRO A 116 -15.24 4.80 8.26
N VAL A 117 -15.44 4.09 7.16
CA VAL A 117 -14.82 4.36 5.85
C VAL A 117 -15.90 4.43 4.78
N PHE A 118 -15.99 5.58 4.11
CA PHE A 118 -16.87 5.76 2.95
C PHE A 118 -16.14 5.41 1.66
N LEU A 119 -16.72 4.52 0.87
CA LEU A 119 -16.19 4.10 -0.42
C LEU A 119 -17.23 4.36 -1.51
N ASP A 120 -16.98 5.36 -2.35
CA ASP A 120 -17.80 5.60 -3.53
C ASP A 120 -17.33 4.68 -4.67
N GLU A 121 -18.26 3.94 -5.27
CA GLU A 121 -17.99 2.87 -6.22
C GLU A 121 -16.98 1.82 -5.71
N GLY A 122 -16.92 1.62 -4.40
CA GLY A 122 -15.98 0.69 -3.75
C GLY A 122 -16.24 -0.75 -4.16
N PHE A 123 -15.21 -1.44 -4.66
CA PHE A 123 -15.27 -2.86 -5.09
C PHE A 123 -16.21 -3.15 -6.27
N VAL A 124 -16.86 -2.12 -6.84
CA VAL A 124 -17.85 -2.17 -7.94
C VAL A 124 -17.22 -2.51 -9.32
N LYS A 125 -15.90 -2.45 -9.43
CA LYS A 125 -15.15 -2.81 -10.66
C LYS A 125 -14.45 -4.16 -10.57
N SER A 126 -14.60 -4.85 -9.45
CA SER A 126 -13.88 -6.08 -9.15
C SER A 126 -14.84 -7.27 -9.17
N ASP A 127 -14.30 -8.47 -9.39
CA ASP A 127 -15.07 -9.71 -9.34
C ASP A 127 -15.74 -9.90 -7.96
N ALA A 128 -16.85 -10.62 -7.89
CA ALA A 128 -17.59 -10.86 -6.64
C ALA A 128 -16.71 -11.49 -5.55
N GLU A 129 -15.86 -12.44 -5.96
CA GLU A 129 -14.91 -13.09 -5.06
C GLU A 129 -13.89 -12.08 -4.47
N PHE A 130 -13.49 -11.09 -5.26
CA PHE A 130 -12.56 -10.04 -4.83
C PHE A 130 -13.23 -9.09 -3.84
N ALA A 131 -14.43 -8.61 -4.17
CA ALA A 131 -15.15 -7.66 -3.35
C ALA A 131 -15.36 -8.22 -1.94
N GLY A 132 -15.74 -9.50 -1.86
CA GLY A 132 -15.90 -10.21 -0.60
C GLY A 132 -14.64 -10.34 0.24
N ARG A 133 -13.51 -10.75 -0.37
CA ARG A 133 -12.23 -10.84 0.34
C ARG A 133 -11.77 -9.48 0.86
N ALA A 134 -11.91 -8.44 0.06
CA ALA A 134 -11.51 -7.10 0.46
C ALA A 134 -12.37 -6.56 1.61
N VAL A 135 -13.69 -6.71 1.54
CA VAL A 135 -14.59 -6.33 2.65
C VAL A 135 -14.25 -7.08 3.93
N SER A 136 -14.07 -8.40 3.85
CA SER A 136 -13.72 -9.24 5.00
C SER A 136 -12.39 -8.80 5.64
N ALA A 137 -11.38 -8.48 4.82
CA ALA A 137 -10.10 -8.01 5.32
C ALA A 137 -10.22 -6.67 6.05
N TRP A 138 -10.98 -5.72 5.51
CA TRP A 138 -11.18 -4.40 6.12
C TRP A 138 -12.00 -4.49 7.41
N GLN A 139 -13.03 -5.35 7.46
CA GLN A 139 -13.75 -5.67 8.69
C GLN A 139 -12.80 -6.29 9.73
N GLY A 140 -11.92 -7.21 9.33
CA GLY A 140 -10.90 -7.80 10.20
C GLY A 140 -9.87 -6.79 10.75
N LEU A 141 -9.63 -5.69 10.02
CA LEU A 141 -8.81 -4.56 10.50
C LEU A 141 -9.57 -3.62 11.46
N GLY A 142 -10.86 -3.86 11.67
CA GLY A 142 -11.72 -3.10 12.57
C GLY A 142 -12.43 -1.90 11.92
N PHE A 143 -12.47 -1.83 10.58
CA PHE A 143 -13.20 -0.77 9.89
C PHE A 143 -14.68 -1.10 9.70
N GLN A 144 -15.51 -0.07 9.80
CA GLN A 144 -16.91 -0.09 9.39
C GLN A 144 -17.01 0.47 7.98
N LEU A 145 -17.33 -0.36 6.99
CA LEU A 145 -17.44 0.06 5.61
C LEU A 145 -18.82 0.62 5.29
N ILE A 146 -18.87 1.75 4.58
CA ILE A 146 -20.07 2.36 4.03
C ILE A 146 -19.83 2.53 2.53
N ILE A 147 -20.44 1.67 1.72
CA ILE A 147 -20.15 1.58 0.28
C ILE A 147 -21.32 2.14 -0.52
N GLY A 148 -21.04 3.13 -1.37
CA GLY A 148 -21.96 3.57 -2.42
C GLY A 148 -21.74 2.73 -3.67
N ALA A 149 -22.76 1.97 -4.08
CA ALA A 149 -22.69 1.13 -5.28
C ALA A 149 -24.02 1.20 -6.07
N PRO A 150 -23.97 1.09 -7.40
CA PRO A 150 -25.17 0.95 -8.21
C PRO A 150 -25.80 -0.43 -7.98
N LEU A 151 -27.13 -0.51 -8.07
CA LEU A 151 -27.93 -1.67 -7.65
C LEU A 151 -27.54 -2.97 -8.37
N ASP A 152 -27.15 -2.88 -9.65
CA ASP A 152 -26.75 -4.02 -10.49
C ASP A 152 -25.43 -4.67 -10.06
N LYS A 153 -24.70 -4.03 -9.14
CA LYS A 153 -23.38 -4.48 -8.65
C LYS A 153 -23.35 -4.79 -7.16
N VAL A 154 -24.51 -4.78 -6.50
CA VAL A 154 -24.66 -5.06 -5.06
C VAL A 154 -24.54 -6.57 -4.76
N THR A 155 -24.90 -7.46 -5.69
CA THR A 155 -24.88 -8.92 -5.52
C THR A 155 -23.52 -9.48 -5.09
N ALA A 156 -22.42 -8.87 -5.54
CA ALA A 156 -21.06 -9.23 -5.13
C ALA A 156 -20.77 -9.00 -3.63
N LEU A 157 -21.49 -8.07 -3.02
CA LEU A 157 -21.28 -7.59 -1.66
C LEU A 157 -22.35 -8.07 -0.68
N GLU A 158 -23.50 -8.55 -1.18
CA GLU A 158 -24.64 -9.01 -0.38
C GLU A 158 -24.26 -9.92 0.80
N PRO A 159 -23.35 -10.93 0.65
CA PRO A 159 -23.01 -11.82 1.76
C PRO A 159 -22.28 -11.13 2.93
N TYR A 160 -21.74 -9.92 2.70
CA TYR A 160 -20.90 -9.20 3.65
C TYR A 160 -21.58 -7.93 4.19
N MET A 161 -22.81 -7.66 3.77
CA MET A 161 -23.58 -6.46 4.11
C MET A 161 -24.50 -6.73 5.30
N ASP A 162 -24.30 -6.01 6.40
CA ASP A 162 -25.26 -6.03 7.52
C ASP A 162 -26.56 -5.29 7.19
N LYS A 163 -26.47 -4.26 6.35
CA LYS A 163 -27.57 -3.39 5.95
C LYS A 163 -27.42 -2.97 4.50
N VAL A 164 -28.54 -2.94 3.78
CA VAL A 164 -28.63 -2.41 2.41
C VAL A 164 -29.64 -1.27 2.39
N LEU A 165 -29.18 -0.10 1.98
CA LEU A 165 -30.02 1.10 1.87
C LEU A 165 -30.16 1.46 0.39
N ALA A 166 -31.38 1.39 -0.12
CA ALA A 166 -31.70 1.83 -1.47
C ALA A 166 -32.03 3.32 -1.46
N ILE A 167 -31.33 4.08 -2.31
CA ILE A 167 -31.62 5.49 -2.56
C ILE A 167 -32.39 5.59 -3.87
N THR A 168 -33.59 6.15 -3.80
CA THR A 168 -34.46 6.37 -4.97
C THR A 168 -34.72 7.85 -5.17
N LYS A 169 -34.85 8.29 -6.42
CA LYS A 169 -35.22 9.66 -6.77
C LYS A 169 -36.68 9.69 -7.22
N SER A 170 -37.51 10.47 -6.56
CA SER A 170 -38.91 10.64 -6.91
C SER A 170 -39.07 11.61 -8.11
N GLY A 171 -40.17 11.48 -8.84
CA GLY A 171 -40.44 12.28 -10.04
C GLY A 171 -40.55 13.79 -9.78
N ASN A 172 -40.78 14.20 -8.54
CA ASN A 172 -40.77 15.59 -8.08
C ASN A 172 -39.38 16.06 -7.60
N GLY A 173 -38.33 15.26 -7.78
CA GLY A 173 -36.94 15.66 -7.58
C GLY A 173 -36.36 15.42 -6.19
N PHE A 174 -37.09 14.78 -5.27
CA PHE A 174 -36.59 14.46 -3.94
C PHE A 174 -35.88 13.10 -3.93
N SER A 175 -34.96 12.90 -2.98
CA SER A 175 -34.32 11.61 -2.74
C SER A 175 -34.93 10.95 -1.51
N HIS A 176 -35.20 9.65 -1.60
CA HIS A 176 -35.76 8.83 -0.53
C HIS A 176 -34.82 7.66 -0.24
N ILE A 177 -34.73 7.29 1.05
CA ILE A 177 -33.96 6.14 1.49
C ILE A 177 -34.92 5.08 2.03
N SER A 178 -34.72 3.83 1.62
CA SER A 178 -35.45 2.67 2.13
C SER A 178 -34.47 1.55 2.44
N GLU A 179 -34.64 0.91 3.59
CA GLU A 179 -33.87 -0.29 3.93
C GLU A 179 -34.42 -1.51 3.17
N LEU A 180 -33.56 -2.20 2.45
CA LEU A 180 -33.87 -3.47 1.80
C LEU A 180 -33.53 -4.61 2.75
N THR A 181 -34.44 -5.57 2.90
CA THR A 181 -34.17 -6.77 3.69
C THR A 181 -33.30 -7.72 2.88
N VAL A 182 -32.07 -7.96 3.34
CA VAL A 182 -31.18 -8.96 2.73
C VAL A 182 -31.71 -10.34 3.14
N GLN A 183 -32.25 -11.10 2.20
CA GLN A 183 -32.55 -12.52 2.43
C GLN A 183 -31.28 -13.31 2.19
N VAL A 184 -30.62 -13.73 3.28
CA VAL A 184 -29.49 -14.66 3.20
C VAL A 184 -30.05 -16.01 2.73
N ALA A 185 -29.67 -16.44 1.53
CA ALA A 185 -29.96 -17.76 0.99
C ALA A 185 -29.02 -18.83 1.58
#